data_AF-A0A4R9PCI2-F1
#
_entry.id   AF-A0A4R9PCI2-F1
#
_cell.length_a   1.000
_cell.length_b   1.000
_cell.length_c   1.000
_cell.angle_alpha   90.00
_cell.angle_beta   90.00
_cell.angle_gamma   90.00
#
_symmetry.space_group_name_H-M   'P 1'
#
loop_
_entity.id
_entity.type
_entity.pdbx_description
1 polymer ?
#
loop_
_entity_poly.entity_id
_entity_poly.type
_entity_poly.pdbx_seq_one_letter_code
_entity_poly.pdbx_strand_id
1 'polypeptide(L)'
;ATIVDSNVTSLIATVVLFYLGTGPVKGFAITYAIGILTTVFTAFTFTRLLVSIWLRRARPKELPRAPVTFIPPGTKIPFMGIRRWTFALSSLLSIL
;
A
#
# COMPACT_ATOMS: atom_id res chain seq x y z
N ALA A 1 -7.36 -6.59 -7.54
CA ALA A 1 -7.07 -7.71 -6.60
C ALA A 1 -5.86 -7.44 -5.70
N THR A 2 -4.92 -6.56 -6.09
CA THR A 2 -3.69 -6.26 -5.36
C THR A 2 -3.88 -5.80 -3.91
N ILE A 3 -4.91 -5.00 -3.62
CA ILE A 3 -5.17 -4.49 -2.27
C ILE A 3 -5.48 -5.63 -1.29
N VAL A 4 -6.23 -6.64 -1.73
CA VAL A 4 -6.58 -7.79 -0.88
C VAL A 4 -5.35 -8.66 -0.66
N ASP A 5 -4.61 -8.95 -1.73
CA ASP A 5 -3.40 -9.77 -1.71
C ASP A 5 -2.31 -9.20 -0.78
N SER A 6 -2.08 -7.88 -0.83
CA SER A 6 -1.14 -7.19 0.07
C SER A 6 -1.56 -7.26 1.54
N ASN A 7 -2.85 -7.13 1.84
CA ASN A 7 -3.35 -7.25 3.22
C ASN A 7 -3.33 -8.69 3.74
N VAL A 8 -3.57 -9.68 2.89
CA VAL A 8 -3.52 -11.11 3.23
C VAL A 8 -2.09 -11.54 3.59
N THR A 9 -1.09 -11.12 2.81
CA THR A 9 0.33 -11.42 3.12
C THR A 9 0.73 -10.88 4.50
N SER A 10 0.30 -9.66 4.82
CA SER A 10 0.53 -9.07 6.14
C SER A 10 -0.19 -9.83 7.26
N LEU A 11 -1.39 -10.36 7.00
CA LEU A 11 -2.14 -11.19 7.95
C LEU A 11 -1.37 -12.50 8.23
N ILE A 12 -0.81 -13.13 7.20
CA ILE A 12 0.04 -14.33 7.35
C ILE A 12 1.26 -14.02 8.22
N ALA A 13 1.98 -12.92 7.94
CA ALA A 13 3.12 -12.51 8.75
C ALA A 13 2.74 -12.28 10.23
N THR A 14 1.55 -11.74 10.47
CA THR A 14 1.03 -11.49 11.82
C THR A 14 0.69 -12.77 12.57
N VAL A 15 0.09 -13.74 11.88
CA VAL A 15 -0.18 -15.07 12.44
C VAL A 15 1.12 -15.74 12.83
N VAL A 16 2.13 -15.68 11.97
CA VAL A 16 3.48 -16.20 12.26
C VAL A 16 4.08 -15.50 13.50
N LEU A 17 3.99 -14.17 13.59
CA LEU A 17 4.45 -13.40 14.75
C LEU A 17 3.66 -13.72 16.03
N PHE A 18 2.37 -14.05 15.93
CA PHE A 18 1.57 -14.47 17.08
C PHE A 18 2.02 -15.85 17.61
N TYR A 19 2.36 -16.79 16.73
CA TYR A 19 2.85 -18.11 17.11
C TYR A 19 4.27 -18.09 17.67
N LEU A 20 5.20 -17.35 17.04
CA LEU A 20 6.60 -17.30 17.48
C LEU A 20 6.87 -16.21 18.53
N GLY A 21 5.99 -15.23 18.67
CA GLY A 21 6.19 -14.10 19.57
C GLY A 21 6.01 -14.46 21.04
N THR A 22 6.76 -13.81 21.93
CA THR A 22 6.58 -13.89 23.39
C THR A 22 6.25 -12.51 23.96
N GLY A 23 5.49 -12.49 25.06
CA GLY A 23 5.12 -11.29 25.83
C GLY A 23 4.63 -10.09 24.98
N PRO A 24 5.49 -9.08 24.69
CA PRO A 24 5.10 -7.89 23.92
C PRO A 24 4.71 -8.15 22.46
N VAL A 25 5.37 -9.12 21.79
CA VAL A 25 5.18 -9.35 20.35
C VAL A 25 3.80 -9.92 20.04
N LYS A 26 3.23 -10.71 20.97
CA LYS A 26 1.83 -11.19 20.86
C LYS A 26 0.83 -10.04 20.93
N GLY A 27 1.05 -9.05 21.79
CA GLY A 27 0.20 -7.86 21.89
C GLY A 27 0.25 -6.98 20.63
N PHE A 28 1.44 -6.83 20.04
CA PHE A 28 1.62 -6.18 18.74
C PHE A 28 0.87 -6.93 17.63
N ALA A 29 1.03 -8.25 17.56
CA ALA A 29 0.39 -9.08 16.55
C ALA A 29 -1.15 -9.00 16.61
N ILE A 30 -1.74 -9.02 17.80
CA ILE A 30 -3.19 -8.88 17.97
C ILE A 30 -3.69 -7.52 17.47
N THR A 31 -3.02 -6.43 17.84
CA THR A 31 -3.39 -5.08 17.42
C THR A 31 -3.30 -4.94 15.90
N TYR A 32 -2.23 -5.46 15.31
CA TYR A 32 -2.02 -5.40 13.87
C TYR A 32 -3.03 -6.25 13.10
N ALA A 33 -3.41 -7.44 13.61
CA ALA A 33 -4.47 -8.26 13.01
C ALA A 33 -5.82 -7.54 12.99
N ILE A 34 -6.20 -6.90 14.11
CA ILE A 34 -7.43 -6.10 14.19
C ILE A 34 -7.37 -4.89 13.23
N GLY A 35 -6.20 -4.25 13.11
CA GLY A 35 -5.95 -3.15 12.18
C GLY A 35 -6.17 -3.55 10.72
N ILE A 36 -5.64 -4.70 10.30
CA ILE A 36 -5.84 -5.21 8.93
C ILE A 36 -7.32 -5.50 8.67
N LEU A 37 -8.01 -6.21 9.57
CA LEU A 37 -9.43 -6.52 9.41
C LEU A 37 -10.27 -5.24 9.24
N THR A 38 -10.02 -4.24 10.09
CA THR A 38 -10.71 -2.95 10.03
C THR A 38 -10.39 -2.20 8.73
N THR A 39 -9.14 -2.25 8.28
CA THR A 39 -8.69 -1.58 7.05
C THR A 39 -9.29 -2.22 5.81
N VAL A 40 -9.33 -3.55 5.72
CA VAL A 40 -9.94 -4.26 4.59
C VAL A 40 -11.44 -3.99 4.53
N PHE A 41 -12.12 -4.06 5.68
CA PHE A 41 -13.54 -3.70 5.76
C PHE A 41 -13.79 -2.25 5.33
N THR A 42 -12.99 -1.32 5.84
CA THR A 42 -13.07 0.10 5.48
C THR A 42 -12.79 0.28 3.98
N ALA A 43 -11.74 -0.30 3.42
CA ALA A 43 -11.43 -0.19 2.00
C ALA A 43 -12.59 -0.68 1.12
N PHE A 44 -13.18 -1.85 1.40
CA PHE A 44 -14.30 -2.33 0.60
C PHE A 44 -15.55 -1.47 0.73
N THR A 45 -15.96 -1.14 1.96
CA THR A 45 -17.20 -0.40 2.22
C THR A 45 -17.06 1.07 1.84
N PHE A 46 -15.97 1.71 2.26
CA PHE A 46 -15.68 3.11 2.00
C PHE A 46 -15.38 3.37 0.53
N THR A 47 -14.61 2.51 -0.16
CA THR A 47 -14.41 2.68 -1.61
C THR A 47 -15.72 2.52 -2.36
N ARG A 48 -16.57 1.53 -2.04
CA ARG A 48 -17.90 1.41 -2.68
C ARG A 48 -18.78 2.61 -2.40
N LEU A 49 -18.80 3.09 -1.16
CA LEU A 49 -19.56 4.27 -0.77
C LEU A 49 -19.06 5.52 -1.50
N LEU A 50 -17.77 5.82 -1.43
CA LEU A 50 -17.14 6.99 -2.03
C LEU A 50 -17.29 6.96 -3.56
N VAL A 51 -17.06 5.81 -4.21
CA VAL A 51 -17.29 5.66 -5.65
C VAL A 51 -18.76 5.85 -5.99
N SER A 52 -19.70 5.30 -5.19
CA SER A 52 -21.14 5.46 -5.46
C SER A 52 -21.64 6.90 -5.26
N ILE A 53 -21.15 7.60 -4.23
CA ILE A 53 -21.45 9.02 -3.97
C ILE A 53 -20.83 9.89 -5.06
N TRP A 54 -19.58 9.63 -5.41
CA TRP A 54 -18.87 10.34 -6.48
C TRP A 54 -19.57 10.15 -7.83
N LEU A 55 -19.98 8.92 -8.17
CA LEU A 55 -20.70 8.61 -9.40
C LEU A 55 -22.09 9.27 -9.43
N ARG A 56 -22.81 9.29 -8.30
CA ARG A 56 -24.13 9.94 -8.17
C ARG A 56 -24.03 11.47 -8.25
N ARG A 57 -22.95 12.06 -7.73
CA ARG A 57 -22.77 13.52 -7.66
C ARG A 57 -22.14 14.12 -8.92
N ALA A 58 -21.21 13.42 -9.57
CA ALA A 58 -20.43 13.96 -10.67
C ALA A 58 -20.88 13.50 -12.07
N ARG A 59 -21.73 12.45 -12.20
CA ARG A 59 -22.18 11.87 -13.49
C ARG A 59 -21.12 11.94 -14.62
N PRO A 60 -19.86 11.49 -14.40
CA PRO A 60 -18.87 11.54 -15.45
C PRO A 60 -19.14 10.39 -16.42
N LYS A 61 -19.60 10.72 -17.63
CA LYS A 61 -19.86 9.76 -18.72
C LYS A 61 -18.57 9.18 -19.32
N GLU A 62 -17.43 9.72 -18.91
CA GLU A 62 -16.09 9.25 -19.25
C GLU A 62 -15.22 9.35 -18.00
N LEU A 63 -14.33 8.36 -17.79
CA LEU A 63 -13.28 8.45 -16.76
C LEU A 63 -12.58 9.81 -16.93
N PRO A 64 -12.46 10.65 -15.88
CA PRO A 64 -11.76 11.91 -16.01
C PRO A 64 -10.35 11.61 -16.51
N ARG A 65 -10.11 11.88 -17.80
CA ARG A 65 -8.77 12.07 -18.32
C ARG A 65 -8.20 13.14 -17.42
N ALA A 66 -7.20 12.77 -16.62
CA ALA A 66 -6.53 13.64 -15.70
C ALA A 66 -6.36 15.02 -16.36
N PRO A 67 -6.98 16.11 -15.86
CA PRO A 67 -6.91 17.39 -16.56
C PRO A 67 -5.49 17.96 -16.60
N VAL A 68 -4.56 17.37 -15.86
CA VAL A 68 -3.16 17.79 -15.86
C VAL A 68 -2.30 16.58 -15.50
N THR A 69 -1.84 15.85 -16.51
CA THR A 69 -0.67 14.98 -16.35
C THR A 69 0.54 15.91 -16.15
N PHE A 70 0.79 16.35 -14.91
CA PHE A 70 2.03 17.06 -14.52
C PHE A 70 3.30 16.26 -14.84
N ILE A 71 3.13 14.98 -15.19
CA ILE A 71 4.16 14.08 -15.69
C ILE A 71 3.89 13.92 -17.18
N PRO A 72 4.65 14.58 -18.08
CA PRO A 72 4.46 14.43 -19.51
C PRO A 72 4.53 12.94 -19.90
N PRO A 73 3.58 12.40 -20.68
CA PRO A 73 3.61 11.02 -21.15
C PRO A 73 4.84 10.84 -22.05
N GLY A 74 5.95 10.40 -21.44
CA GLY A 74 7.27 10.46 -22.05
C GLY A 74 8.45 10.62 -21.07
N THR A 75 8.21 10.77 -19.75
CA THR A 75 9.30 10.79 -18.77
C THR A 75 9.91 9.39 -18.61
N LYS A 76 10.84 9.04 -19.51
CA LYS A 76 11.75 7.91 -19.33
C LYS A 76 12.72 8.28 -18.21
N ILE A 77 12.30 8.17 -16.95
CA ILE A 77 13.20 8.28 -15.81
C ILE A 77 14.19 7.11 -15.95
N PRO A 78 15.48 7.36 -16.20
CA PRO A 78 16.47 6.30 -16.34
C PRO A 78 16.86 5.78 -14.95
N PHE A 79 15.93 5.09 -14.29
CA PHE A 79 16.13 4.45 -12.98
C PHE A 79 17.35 3.50 -12.96
N MET A 80 17.78 3.03 -14.14
CA MET A 80 18.90 2.09 -14.28
C MET A 80 20.28 2.74 -14.11
N GLY A 81 20.44 4.04 -14.40
CA GLY A 81 21.75 4.72 -14.37
C GLY A 81 22.19 5.16 -12.97
N ILE A 82 21.23 5.54 -12.13
CA ILE A 82 21.49 6.00 -10.76
C ILE A 82 21.69 4.83 -9.77
N ARG A 83 21.42 3.60 -10.23
CA ARG A 83 21.42 2.36 -9.45
C ARG A 83 22.70 2.18 -8.62
N ARG A 84 23.86 2.39 -9.22
CA ARG A 84 25.15 2.10 -8.55
C ARG A 84 25.39 3.01 -7.33
N TRP A 85 24.90 4.25 -7.37
CA TRP A 85 25.08 5.20 -6.27
C TRP A 85 24.08 4.97 -5.14
N THR A 86 22.81 4.67 -5.44
CA THR A 86 21.82 4.36 -4.41
C THR A 86 22.19 3.06 -3.67
N PHE A 87 22.62 2.03 -4.39
CA PHE A 87 23.06 0.77 -3.77
C PHE A 87 24.39 0.93 -3.01
N ALA A 88 25.37 1.68 -3.53
CA ALA A 88 26.63 1.90 -2.82
C ALA A 88 26.44 2.75 -1.55
N LEU A 89 25.63 3.80 -1.63
CA LEU A 89 25.29 4.66 -0.50
C LEU A 89 24.51 3.86 0.57
N SER A 90 23.52 3.04 0.18
CA SER A 90 22.81 2.16 1.12
C SER A 90 23.74 1.10 1.72
N SER A 91 24.69 0.53 0.96
CA SER A 91 25.65 -0.43 1.50
C SER A 91 26.59 0.20 2.52
N LEU A 92 27.05 1.43 2.29
CA LEU A 92 27.87 2.17 3.25
C LEU A 92 27.07 2.53 4.51
N LEU A 93 25.85 3.04 4.35
CA LEU A 93 24.95 3.39 5.46
C LEU A 93 24.48 2.18 6.28
N SER A 94 24.39 0.98 5.69
CA SER A 94 24.04 -0.23 6.44
C SER A 94 25.22 -0.83 7.21
N ILE A 95 26.45 -0.53 6.81
CA ILE A 95 27.67 -1.04 7.45
C ILE A 95 28.17 -0.09 8.55
N LEU A 96 27.85 1.20 8.44
CA LEU A 96 28.22 2.26 9.37
C LEU A 96 27.22 2.38 10.52
#